data_AF-A0A8T1U5P4-F1
#
_entry.id   AF-A0A8T1U5P4-F1
#
_cell.length_a   1.000
_cell.length_b   1.000
_cell.length_c   1.000
_cell.angle_alpha   90.00
_cell.angle_beta   90.00
_cell.angle_gamma   90.00
#
_symmetry.space_group_name_H-M   'P 1'
#
loop_
_entity.id
_entity.type
_entity.pdbx_description
1 polymer ?
#
loop_
_entity_poly.entity_id
_entity_poly.type
_entity_poly.pdbx_seq_one_letter_code
_entity_poly.pdbx_strand_id
1 'polypeptide(L)'
;MLHRKVFMAPTPIAAYNRVDQLRSTNPIRRGEKRLGTTMCTWLIDIAIINSHTQLNTVRPAGVSGLELREFKRRLADSLTKAEKRNK
;
A
#
# COMPACT_ATOMS: atom_id res chain seq x y z
N MET A 1 5.35 32.10 10.12
CA MET A 1 4.97 31.00 11.03
C MET A 1 3.59 30.49 10.62
N LEU A 2 3.49 29.27 10.09
CA LEU A 2 2.20 28.65 9.77
C LEU A 2 1.50 28.25 11.07
N HIS A 3 0.42 28.96 11.40
CA HIS A 3 -0.44 28.69 12.54
C HIS A 3 -1.03 27.28 12.37
N ARG A 4 -0.51 26.29 13.11
CA ARG A 4 -1.06 24.93 13.12
C ARG A 4 -2.45 24.99 13.77
N LYS A 5 -3.50 25.19 12.97
CA LYS A 5 -4.87 24.91 13.40
C LYS A 5 -5.00 23.39 13.51
N VAL A 6 -5.30 22.89 14.71
CA VAL A 6 -5.65 21.50 14.91
C VAL A 6 -7.01 21.27 14.25
N PHE A 7 -7.00 20.70 13.06
CA PHE A 7 -8.22 20.32 12.35
C PHE A 7 -8.67 18.95 12.89
N MET A 8 -9.72 18.92 13.70
CA MET A 8 -10.33 17.66 14.15
C MET A 8 -11.18 17.11 13.01
N ALA A 9 -10.59 16.27 12.16
CA ALA A 9 -11.32 15.52 11.17
C ALA A 9 -12.11 14.39 11.86
N PRO A 10 -13.38 14.14 11.47
CA PRO A 10 -14.09 12.93 11.86
C PRO A 10 -13.24 11.68 11.63
N THR A 11 -13.30 10.71 12.55
CA THR A 11 -12.55 9.44 12.48
C THR A 11 -12.55 8.77 11.11
N PRO A 12 -13.68 8.66 10.37
CA PRO A 12 -13.65 8.07 9.03
C PRO A 12 -12.83 8.89 8.02
N ILE A 13 -12.85 10.22 8.10
CA ILE A 13 -12.05 11.10 7.23
C ILE A 13 -10.57 10.96 7.57
N ALA A 14 -10.23 10.87 8.87
CA ALA A 14 -8.86 10.63 9.30
C ALA A 14 -8.34 9.26 8.83
N ALA A 15 -9.17 8.22 8.91
CA ALA A 15 -8.84 6.88 8.42
C ALA A 15 -8.66 6.86 6.89
N TYR A 16 -9.57 7.50 6.15
CA TYR A 16 -9.45 7.65 4.69
C TYR A 16 -8.15 8.36 4.31
N ASN A 17 -7.86 9.52 4.91
CA ASN A 17 -6.67 10.30 4.62
C ASN A 17 -5.38 9.52 4.92
N ARG A 18 -5.37 8.69 5.98
CA ARG A 18 -4.23 7.84 6.30
C ARG A 18 -3.98 6.78 5.22
N VAL A 19 -5.03 6.15 4.72
CA VAL A 19 -4.93 5.17 3.62
C VAL A 19 -4.50 5.86 2.33
N ASP A 20 -5.10 7.01 2.02
CA ASP A 20 -4.76 7.80 0.83
C ASP A 20 -3.29 8.25 0.84
N GLN A 21 -2.80 8.74 1.97
CA GLN A 21 -1.39 9.13 2.14
C GLN A 21 -0.43 7.94 1.98
N LEU A 22 -0.76 6.78 2.56
CA LEU A 22 0.06 5.56 2.41
C LEU A 22 0.12 5.11 0.94
N ARG A 23 -0.99 5.22 0.22
CA ARG A 23 -1.08 4.89 -1.20
C ARG A 23 -0.32 5.88 -2.07
N SER A 24 -0.43 7.18 -1.77
CA SER A 24 0.25 8.25 -2.49
C SER A 24 1.78 8.21 -2.34
N THR A 25 2.28 7.68 -1.22
CA THR A 25 3.73 7.60 -0.95
C THR A 25 4.42 6.50 -1.78
N ASN A 26 3.73 5.42 -2.16
CA ASN A 26 4.27 4.33 -2.99
C ASN A 26 3.22 3.81 -3.99
N PRO A 27 2.79 4.63 -4.95
CA PRO A 27 1.68 4.30 -5.82
C PRO A 27 2.11 3.28 -6.89
N ILE A 28 1.26 2.27 -7.13
CA ILE A 28 1.38 1.40 -8.31
C ILE A 28 0.83 2.11 -9.57
N ARG A 29 0.07 3.20 -9.38
CA ARG A 29 -0.53 4.00 -10.45
C ARG A 29 0.56 4.53 -11.40
N ARG A 30 0.54 4.04 -12.63
CA ARG A 30 1.11 4.74 -13.80
C ARG A 30 0.08 5.75 -14.29
N GLY A 31 0.50 6.83 -14.97
CA GLY A 31 -0.37 7.94 -15.42
C GLY A 31 -1.42 7.57 -16.48
N GLU A 32 -2.17 6.50 -16.24
CA GLU A 32 -3.12 5.89 -17.16
C GLU A 32 -4.46 6.64 -17.13
N LYS A 33 -4.99 6.90 -18.31
CA LYS A 33 -6.24 7.67 -18.51
C LYS A 33 -7.50 6.84 -18.33
N ARG A 34 -7.38 5.50 -18.22
CA ARG A 34 -8.53 4.59 -18.14
C ARG A 34 -8.94 4.37 -16.69
N LEU A 35 -10.21 4.64 -16.40
CA LEU A 35 -10.80 4.48 -15.07
C LEU A 35 -10.67 3.04 -14.57
N GLY A 36 -10.92 2.05 -15.43
CA GLY A 36 -10.82 0.62 -15.07
C GLY A 36 -9.42 0.23 -14.58
N THR A 37 -8.37 0.66 -15.26
CA THR A 37 -7.00 0.37 -14.82
C THR A 37 -6.61 1.14 -13.57
N THR A 38 -7.12 2.37 -13.42
CA THR A 38 -6.97 3.13 -12.17
C THR A 38 -7.64 2.41 -10.99
N MET A 39 -8.89 1.94 -11.14
CA MET A 39 -9.58 1.17 -10.11
C MET A 39 -8.87 -0.16 -9.80
N CYS A 40 -8.37 -0.86 -10.82
CA CYS A 40 -7.63 -2.11 -10.64
C CYS A 40 -6.34 -1.89 -9.83
N THR A 41 -5.53 -0.89 -10.21
CA THR A 41 -4.32 -0.53 -9.46
C THR A 41 -4.64 -0.07 -8.03
N TRP A 42 -5.78 0.58 -7.83
CA TRP A 42 -6.26 0.97 -6.50
C TRP A 42 -6.60 -0.24 -5.63
N LEU A 43 -7.34 -1.21 -6.15
CA LEU A 43 -7.70 -2.42 -5.43
C LEU A 43 -6.45 -3.24 -5.07
N ILE A 44 -5.48 -3.33 -5.98
CA ILE A 44 -4.20 -4.01 -5.73
C ILE A 44 -3.45 -3.30 -4.59
N ASP A 45 -3.34 -1.98 -4.60
CA ASP A 45 -2.67 -1.22 -3.54
C ASP A 45 -3.34 -1.45 -2.16
N ILE A 46 -4.67 -1.46 -2.11
CA ILE A 46 -5.43 -1.72 -0.87
C ILE A 46 -5.19 -3.16 -0.38
N ALA A 47 -5.28 -4.15 -1.27
CA ALA A 47 -5.07 -5.54 -0.92
C ALA A 47 -3.66 -5.79 -0.35
N ILE A 48 -2.64 -5.16 -0.94
CA ILE A 48 -1.25 -5.25 -0.46
C ILE A 48 -1.10 -4.64 0.94
N ILE A 49 -1.66 -3.45 1.18
CA ILE A 49 -1.60 -2.78 2.49
C ILE A 49 -2.32 -3.60 3.56
N ASN A 50 -3.49 -4.14 3.24
CA ASN A 50 -4.26 -4.98 4.16
C ASN A 50 -3.51 -6.28 4.48
N SER A 51 -2.90 -6.91 3.47
CA SER A 51 -2.09 -8.13 3.66
C SER A 51 -0.86 -7.89 4.52
N HIS A 52 -0.16 -6.75 4.31
CA HIS A 52 0.98 -6.35 5.14
C HIS A 52 0.55 -6.12 6.59
N THR A 53 -0.56 -5.43 6.80
CA THR A 53 -1.12 -5.17 8.13
C THR A 53 -1.50 -6.48 8.81
N GLN A 54 -2.23 -7.36 8.11
CA GLN A 54 -2.63 -8.68 8.62
C GLN A 54 -1.42 -9.53 8.99
N LEU A 55 -0.36 -9.53 8.17
CA LEU A 55 0.85 -10.28 8.42
C LEU A 55 1.57 -9.78 9.69
N ASN A 56 1.64 -8.46 9.88
CA ASN A 56 2.19 -7.85 11.10
C ASN A 56 1.33 -8.15 12.35
N THR A 57 0.01 -8.26 12.19
CA THR A 57 -0.90 -8.61 13.30
C THR A 57 -0.79 -10.07 13.71
N VAL A 58 -0.72 -11.00 12.75
CA VAL A 58 -0.75 -12.45 13.02
C VAL A 58 0.64 -12.99 13.37
N ARG A 59 1.71 -12.42 12.82
CA ARG A 59 3.09 -12.91 13.02
C ARG A 59 4.08 -11.78 13.32
N PRO A 60 3.89 -11.04 14.43
CA PRO A 60 4.75 -9.89 14.74
C PRO A 60 6.24 -10.26 14.83
N ALA A 61 6.58 -11.43 15.36
CA ALA A 61 7.98 -11.88 15.49
C ALA A 61 8.64 -12.30 14.16
N GLY A 62 7.88 -12.78 13.18
CA GLY A 62 8.42 -13.21 11.88
C GLY A 62 8.58 -12.08 10.86
N VAL A 63 8.08 -10.90 11.20
CA VAL A 63 7.85 -9.78 10.28
C VAL A 63 8.31 -8.46 10.90
N SER A 64 8.90 -8.50 12.10
CA SER A 64 9.41 -7.33 12.81
C SER A 64 10.43 -6.59 11.93
N GLY A 65 10.13 -5.32 11.61
CA GLY A 65 10.98 -4.49 10.76
C GLY A 65 10.76 -4.66 9.25
N LEU A 66 9.78 -5.46 8.80
CA LEU A 66 9.44 -5.54 7.39
C LEU A 66 8.66 -4.30 6.95
N GLU A 67 9.35 -3.34 6.33
CA GLU A 67 8.71 -2.18 5.74
C GLU A 67 7.78 -2.56 4.58
N LEU A 68 6.74 -1.76 4.35
CA LEU A 68 5.77 -1.96 3.27
C LEU A 68 6.44 -2.03 1.89
N ARG A 69 7.51 -1.26 1.68
CA ARG A 69 8.29 -1.27 0.43
C ARG A 69 8.96 -2.63 0.18
N GLU A 70 9.59 -3.19 1.21
CA GLU A 70 10.25 -4.49 1.12
C GLU A 70 9.23 -5.62 0.96
N PHE A 71 8.07 -5.51 1.62
CA PHE A 71 6.95 -6.41 1.41
C PHE A 71 6.46 -6.38 -0.05
N LYS A 72 6.26 -5.19 -0.64
CA LYS A 72 5.91 -5.02 -2.06
C LYS A 72 6.95 -5.67 -2.98
N ARG A 73 8.25 -5.49 -2.70
CA ARG A 73 9.34 -6.09 -3.48
C ARG A 73 9.28 -7.62 -3.45
N ARG A 74 9.21 -8.22 -2.27
CA ARG A 74 9.14 -9.68 -2.10
C ARG A 74 7.90 -10.28 -2.75
N LEU A 75 6.76 -9.59 -2.66
CA LEU A 75 5.54 -10.00 -3.32
C LEU A 75 5.71 -10.01 -4.85
N ALA A 76 6.26 -8.94 -5.41
CA ALA A 76 6.54 -8.85 -6.84
C ALA A 76 7.53 -9.95 -7.31
N ASP A 77 8.58 -10.20 -6.53
CA ASP A 77 9.53 -11.27 -6.82
C ASP A 77 8.88 -12.65 -6.75
N SER A 78 8.03 -12.91 -5.77
CA SER A 78 7.30 -14.17 -5.65
C SER A 78 6.35 -14.40 -6.81
N LEU A 79 5.61 -13.35 -7.22
CA LEU A 79 4.65 -13.42 -8.34
C LEU A 79 5.35 -13.58 -9.69
N THR A 80 6.54 -13.00 -9.85
CA THR A 80 7.30 -13.05 -11.12
C THR A 80 8.32 -14.19 -11.18
N LYS A 81 8.48 -14.97 -10.10
CA LYS A 81 9.48 -16.03 -10.00
C LYS A 81 9.37 -17.09 -11.11
N ALA A 82 8.14 -17.44 -11.49
CA ALA A 82 7.88 -18.41 -12.55
C ALA A 82 8.29 -17.86 -13.93
N GLU A 83 7.94 -16.62 -14.22
CA GLU A 83 8.26 -15.93 -15.48
C GLU A 83 9.77 -15.69 -15.65
N LYS A 84 10.50 -15.45 -14.55
CA LYS A 84 11.97 -15.30 -14.56
C LYS A 84 12.69 -16.61 -14.89
N ARG A 85 12.06 -17.77 -14.71
CA ARG A 85 12.67 -19.10 -14.92
C ARG A 85 12.54 -19.61 -16.35
N ASN A 86 11.63 -19.03 -17.13
CA ASN A 86 11.32 -19.40 -18.52
C ASN A 86 12.00 -18.49 -19.55
N LYS A 87 12.98 -17.68 -19.13
CA LYS A 87 13.87 -16.88 -19.98
C LYS A 87 15.30 -17.35 -19.79
#